data_AF-A0A1L9PNA8-F1
#
_entry.id   AF-A0A1L9PNA8-F1
#
_cell.length_a   1.000
_cell.length_b   1.000
_cell.length_c   1.000
_cell.angle_alpha   90.00
_cell.angle_beta   90.00
_cell.angle_gamma   90.00
#
_symmetry.space_group_name_H-M   'P 1'
#
loop_
_entity.id
_entity.type
_entity.pdbx_description
1 polymer ?
#
loop_
_entity_poly.entity_id
_entity_poly.type
_entity_poly.pdbx_seq_one_letter_code
_entity_poly.pdbx_strand_id
1 'polypeptide(L)'
;MEPMTEAQANRYLPLVFKKQDSRPDISEGLEDGQYGPVQEFAHLTWDDVGHWIERDERAVRRQATFGANAFQMGTSGLCGCTQVTLVSRRAVWMAHFWETYSHGDSDWVPSLGTPTAANGYPPGPDNTDHVASYSAFEERIIDALSEQEPAGPTMQRGRKPKDYIMPEGPPIQANLFNRPDDGTMLFVMSPRKSSRDNRFRYSNRVPLIMDAITDILGRRPVEYMFPYLPLNMRVRRDRELAGQNKRGHALFQYDPDADGAGTRGWRLIYEGREWRGFLT
;
A
#
# COMPACT_ATOMS: atom_id res chain seq x y z
N MET A 1 -6.96 -15.35 -30.67
CA MET A 1 -6.05 -15.04 -29.55
C MET A 1 -6.16 -16.18 -28.56
N GLU A 2 -5.17 -17.06 -28.54
CA GLU A 2 -5.12 -18.12 -27.52
C GLU A 2 -4.56 -17.55 -26.20
N PRO A 3 -5.09 -17.96 -25.04
CA PRO A 3 -4.55 -17.54 -23.76
C PRO A 3 -3.17 -18.16 -23.53
N MET A 4 -2.22 -17.31 -23.15
CA MET A 4 -0.84 -17.68 -22.80
C MET A 4 -0.83 -18.59 -21.56
N THR A 5 -0.05 -19.67 -21.61
CA THR A 5 -0.06 -20.71 -20.57
C THR A 5 0.79 -20.32 -19.35
N GLU A 6 0.44 -20.84 -18.17
CA GLU A 6 1.14 -20.65 -16.89
C GLU A 6 2.64 -21.02 -16.95
N ALA A 7 3.03 -21.87 -17.91
CA ALA A 7 4.42 -22.27 -18.16
C ALA A 7 5.25 -21.19 -18.89
N GLN A 8 4.63 -20.22 -19.57
CA GLN A 8 5.32 -19.12 -20.26
C GLN A 8 5.61 -17.93 -19.33
N ALA A 9 4.97 -17.87 -18.16
CA ALA A 9 5.19 -16.82 -17.16
C ALA A 9 6.48 -17.00 -16.34
N ASN A 10 7.13 -18.17 -16.37
CA ASN A 10 8.20 -18.55 -15.44
C ASN A 10 9.62 -18.63 -16.03
N ARG A 11 9.92 -17.91 -17.12
CA ARG A 11 11.30 -17.81 -17.65
C ARG A 11 11.98 -16.49 -17.29
N TYR A 12 12.43 -16.34 -16.03
CA TYR A 12 13.57 -15.49 -15.69
C TYR A 12 14.35 -16.10 -14.51
N LEU A 13 15.67 -16.20 -14.70
CA LEU A 13 16.65 -16.82 -13.80
C LEU A 13 16.81 -16.05 -12.47
N PRO A 14 17.29 -16.69 -11.39
CA PRO A 14 17.60 -15.99 -10.15
C PRO A 14 18.88 -15.16 -10.31
N LEU A 15 18.75 -13.83 -10.26
CA LEU A 15 19.90 -12.92 -10.15
C LEU A 15 20.35 -12.86 -8.69
N VAL A 16 21.58 -13.30 -8.43
CA VAL A 16 22.27 -13.15 -7.14
C VAL A 16 23.33 -12.07 -7.31
N PHE A 17 23.20 -10.95 -6.60
CA PHE A 17 24.29 -9.99 -6.41
C PHE A 17 24.25 -9.36 -5.02
N LYS A 18 25.42 -9.28 -4.40
CA LYS A 18 25.68 -8.53 -3.17
C LYS A 18 26.15 -7.12 -3.52
N LYS A 19 25.71 -6.10 -2.78
CA LYS A 19 26.65 -5.17 -2.12
C LYS A 19 26.03 -4.40 -0.93
N GLN A 20 26.89 -4.30 0.06
CA GLN A 20 26.86 -3.66 1.38
C GLN A 20 27.10 -2.14 1.27
N ASP A 21 26.21 -1.31 1.86
CA ASP A 21 26.49 -0.49 3.06
C ASP A 21 25.27 0.37 3.52
N SER A 22 24.86 0.12 4.76
CA SER A 22 24.14 0.98 5.73
C SER A 22 22.66 1.40 5.57
N ARG A 23 21.93 0.98 4.54
CA ARG A 23 20.45 1.03 4.56
C ARG A 23 19.89 -0.39 4.38
N PRO A 24 18.89 -0.84 5.17
CA PRO A 24 18.12 -1.99 4.76
C PRO A 24 17.44 -1.62 3.45
N ASP A 25 17.97 -2.15 2.34
CA ASP A 25 17.34 -2.12 1.03
C ASP A 25 15.90 -2.61 1.23
N ILE A 26 14.95 -1.73 0.90
CA ILE A 26 13.52 -1.98 1.11
C ILE A 26 13.03 -3.15 0.25
N SER A 27 13.86 -3.72 -0.64
CA SER A 27 13.41 -4.63 -1.69
C SER A 27 14.32 -5.82 -2.03
N GLU A 28 15.48 -6.03 -1.39
CA GLU A 28 16.61 -6.86 -1.89
C GLU A 28 16.18 -7.90 -2.95
N GLY A 29 16.40 -7.56 -4.22
CA GLY A 29 16.14 -8.42 -5.39
C GLY A 29 14.82 -8.21 -6.15
N LEU A 30 14.00 -7.22 -5.78
CA LEU A 30 12.78 -6.84 -6.52
C LEU A 30 12.90 -5.48 -7.23
N GLU A 31 13.70 -4.56 -6.69
CA GLU A 31 14.10 -3.35 -7.41
C GLU A 31 15.07 -3.67 -8.53
N ASP A 32 14.89 -2.96 -9.65
CA ASP A 32 15.75 -3.08 -10.82
C ASP A 32 16.16 -1.66 -11.25
N GLY A 33 17.47 -1.44 -11.36
CA GLY A 33 18.04 -0.14 -11.74
C GLY A 33 17.54 0.37 -13.09
N GLN A 34 17.00 -0.50 -13.95
CA GLN A 34 16.32 -0.13 -15.19
C GLN A 34 15.16 0.85 -14.96
N TYR A 35 14.50 0.80 -13.80
CA TYR A 35 13.33 1.61 -13.47
C TYR A 35 13.66 2.90 -12.71
N GLY A 36 14.94 3.24 -12.54
CA GLY A 36 15.37 4.38 -11.74
C GLY A 36 15.14 4.16 -10.23
N PRO A 37 15.29 5.20 -9.38
CA PRO A 37 15.07 5.07 -7.95
C PRO A 37 13.58 4.84 -7.62
N VAL A 38 13.31 4.08 -6.56
CA VAL A 38 11.94 3.90 -6.05
C VAL A 38 11.39 5.22 -5.51
N GLN A 39 10.21 5.59 -6.00
CA GLN A 39 9.39 6.61 -5.38
C GLN A 39 8.75 6.02 -4.12
N GLU A 40 9.40 6.23 -2.98
CA GLU A 40 8.99 5.65 -1.69
C GLU A 40 7.70 6.28 -1.15
N PHE A 41 6.89 5.46 -0.47
CA PHE A 41 5.65 5.87 0.20
C PHE A 41 5.74 5.94 1.74
N ALA A 42 6.93 5.77 2.31
CA ALA A 42 7.11 5.82 3.75
C ALA A 42 8.35 6.63 4.10
N HIS A 43 8.17 7.72 4.84
CA HIS A 43 9.28 8.45 5.44
C HIS A 43 9.63 7.78 6.76
N LEU A 44 10.49 6.77 6.67
CA LEU A 44 10.94 5.97 7.79
C LEU A 44 12.30 6.50 8.25
N THR A 45 12.30 7.31 9.32
CA THR A 45 13.55 7.84 9.89
C THR A 45 14.12 6.86 10.91
N TRP A 46 15.33 6.39 10.65
CA TRP A 46 16.09 5.49 11.51
C TRP A 46 17.19 6.26 12.24
N ASP A 47 17.44 5.97 13.52
CA ASP A 47 18.66 6.44 14.21
C ASP A 47 19.88 5.61 13.80
N ASP A 48 21.04 6.09 14.20
CA ASP A 48 22.34 5.47 13.97
C ASP A 48 22.48 4.07 14.59
N VAL A 49 21.52 3.64 15.41
CA VAL A 49 21.46 2.31 16.04
C VAL A 49 20.28 1.46 15.53
N GLY A 50 19.58 1.90 14.47
CA GLY A 50 18.51 1.16 13.81
C GLY A 50 17.17 1.16 14.54
N HIS A 51 16.92 2.12 15.43
CA HIS A 51 15.60 2.36 16.00
C HIS A 51 14.81 3.39 15.20
N TRP A 52 13.49 3.27 15.31
CA TRP A 52 12.51 4.22 14.80
C TRP A 52 12.55 5.50 15.63
N ILE A 53 13.01 6.62 15.05
CA ILE A 53 13.06 7.90 15.77
C ILE A 53 11.74 8.66 15.64
N GLU A 54 11.22 8.76 14.42
CA GLU A 54 9.96 9.44 14.11
C GLU A 54 9.21 8.64 13.04
N ARG A 55 7.91 8.45 13.25
CA ARG A 55 7.02 7.91 12.23
C ARG A 55 6.25 9.09 11.68
N ASP A 56 6.65 9.54 10.49
CA ASP A 56 5.76 10.38 9.71
C ASP A 56 4.64 9.50 9.17
N GLU A 57 3.52 9.49 9.91
CA GLU A 57 2.35 8.66 9.60
C GLU A 57 1.44 9.30 8.54
N ARG A 58 1.90 10.36 7.84
CA ARG A 58 1.11 10.94 6.75
C ARG A 58 0.85 9.91 5.67
N ALA A 59 -0.34 9.98 5.08
CA ALA A 59 -0.59 9.25 3.85
C ALA A 59 0.33 9.80 2.75
N VAL A 60 1.00 8.92 2.02
CA VAL A 60 1.82 9.31 0.86
C VAL A 60 1.15 8.76 -0.38
N ARG A 61 0.95 9.63 -1.37
CA ARG A 61 0.35 9.33 -2.67
C ARG A 61 1.33 9.69 -3.77
N ARG A 62 1.30 8.93 -4.85
CA ARG A 62 2.08 9.19 -6.06
C ARG A 62 1.20 8.89 -7.26
N GLN A 63 1.37 9.66 -8.31
CA GLN A 63 0.70 9.46 -9.58
C GLN A 63 1.71 9.67 -10.71
N ALA A 64 1.72 8.78 -11.68
CA ALA A 64 2.52 8.94 -12.89
C ALA A 64 1.72 8.51 -14.11
N THR A 65 1.83 9.28 -15.19
CA THR A 65 1.38 8.88 -16.50
C THR A 65 2.43 7.97 -17.15
N PHE A 66 1.97 7.03 -17.96
CA PHE A 66 2.86 6.18 -18.74
C PHE A 66 3.40 6.96 -19.93
N GLY A 67 4.72 7.02 -20.04
CA GLY A 67 5.44 7.85 -21.00
C GLY A 67 6.68 7.15 -21.56
N ALA A 68 7.70 7.92 -21.93
CA ALA A 68 8.92 7.37 -22.53
C ALA A 68 9.94 6.85 -21.49
N ASN A 69 9.72 7.10 -20.20
CA ASN A 69 10.69 6.77 -19.15
C ASN A 69 10.14 5.66 -18.27
N ALA A 70 10.99 4.67 -17.98
CA ALA A 70 10.72 3.68 -16.95
C ALA A 70 10.68 4.36 -15.57
N PHE A 71 9.86 3.83 -14.68
CA PHE A 71 9.82 4.27 -13.28
C PHE A 71 9.37 3.16 -12.36
N GLN A 72 9.63 3.32 -11.06
CA GLN A 72 9.08 2.48 -10.02
C GLN A 72 8.60 3.27 -8.80
N MET A 73 7.59 2.73 -8.14
CA MET A 73 6.99 3.27 -6.92
C MET A 73 6.73 2.13 -5.95
N GLY A 74 7.02 2.29 -4.68
CA GLY A 74 6.88 1.17 -3.76
C GLY A 74 7.08 1.50 -2.31
N THR A 75 6.74 0.53 -1.49
CA THR A 75 6.94 0.55 -0.04
C THR A 75 7.14 -0.86 0.44
N SER A 76 7.95 -1.02 1.48
CA SER A 76 8.12 -2.29 2.16
C SER A 76 7.84 -2.16 3.65
N GLY A 77 7.93 -3.28 4.36
CA GLY A 77 7.82 -3.26 5.81
C GLY A 77 6.41 -2.94 6.31
N LEU A 78 5.36 -3.12 5.48
CA LEU A 78 3.99 -2.83 5.88
C LEU A 78 3.62 -3.61 7.15
N CYS A 79 3.34 -2.87 8.22
CA CYS A 79 3.14 -3.40 9.57
C CYS A 79 1.70 -3.28 10.06
N GLY A 80 0.74 -3.15 9.14
CA GLY A 80 -0.66 -2.83 9.41
C GLY A 80 -1.25 -1.83 8.41
N CYS A 81 -0.43 -1.16 7.62
CA CYS A 81 -0.88 -0.16 6.67
C CYS A 81 -1.70 -0.75 5.51
N THR A 82 -2.48 0.10 4.85
CA THR A 82 -3.21 -0.24 3.61
C THR A 82 -2.53 0.41 2.42
N GLN A 83 -2.22 -0.39 1.41
CA GLN A 83 -1.74 0.08 0.11
C GLN A 83 -2.87 0.01 -0.91
N VAL A 84 -3.09 1.10 -1.64
CA VAL A 84 -4.05 1.18 -2.73
C VAL A 84 -3.31 1.51 -4.01
N THR A 85 -3.55 0.74 -5.07
CA THR A 85 -2.97 0.97 -6.40
C THR A 85 -4.06 0.95 -7.45
N LEU A 86 -4.24 2.06 -8.15
CA LEU A 86 -5.15 2.22 -9.26
C LEU A 86 -4.34 2.33 -10.55
N VAL A 87 -4.64 1.46 -11.52
CA VAL A 87 -3.91 1.38 -12.79
C VAL A 87 -4.90 1.47 -13.94
N SER A 88 -4.64 2.33 -14.92
CA SER A 88 -5.35 2.36 -16.20
C SER A 88 -4.38 2.09 -17.34
N ARG A 89 -4.82 2.22 -18.60
CA ARG A 89 -3.90 2.24 -19.75
C ARG A 89 -3.01 3.50 -19.82
N ARG A 90 -3.27 4.51 -18.99
CA ARG A 90 -2.68 5.85 -19.13
C ARG A 90 -1.82 6.26 -17.94
N ALA A 91 -2.11 5.73 -16.77
CA ALA A 91 -1.44 6.12 -15.54
C ALA A 91 -1.52 5.04 -14.47
N VAL A 92 -0.69 5.23 -13.46
CA VAL A 92 -0.82 4.61 -12.14
C VAL A 92 -1.00 5.70 -11.09
N TRP A 93 -1.89 5.45 -10.14
CA TRP A 93 -1.97 6.18 -8.87
C TRP A 93 -1.80 5.16 -7.75
N MET A 94 -0.96 5.45 -6.77
CA MET A 94 -0.67 4.53 -5.69
C MET A 94 -0.55 5.31 -4.39
N ALA A 95 -1.08 4.75 -3.30
CA ALA A 95 -1.13 5.40 -2.01
C ALA A 95 -0.90 4.42 -0.86
N HIS A 96 -0.22 4.92 0.16
CA HIS A 96 0.06 4.23 1.41
C HIS A 96 -0.66 4.96 2.55
N PHE A 97 -1.55 4.24 3.24
CA PHE A 97 -2.32 4.73 4.38
C PHE A 97 -1.88 4.00 5.65
N TRP A 98 -1.45 4.77 6.66
CA TRP A 98 -0.91 4.22 7.90
C TRP A 98 -2.00 3.63 8.79
N GLU A 99 -1.70 2.50 9.45
CA GLU A 99 -2.63 1.83 10.38
C GLU A 99 -3.12 2.79 11.47
N THR A 100 -2.20 3.33 12.26
CA THR A 100 -2.52 4.06 13.48
C THR A 100 -3.11 5.43 13.21
N TYR A 101 -2.66 6.10 12.14
CA TYR A 101 -3.13 7.43 11.75
C TYR A 101 -4.43 7.35 10.94
N SER A 102 -4.48 6.51 9.92
CA SER A 102 -5.61 6.49 8.98
C SER A 102 -6.70 5.50 9.36
N HIS A 103 -6.35 4.37 9.98
CA HIS A 103 -7.32 3.35 10.39
C HIS A 103 -7.68 3.38 11.88
N GLY A 104 -7.18 4.34 12.64
CA GLY A 104 -7.42 4.39 14.07
C GLY A 104 -6.52 3.44 14.85
N ASP A 105 -6.28 3.75 16.13
CA ASP A 105 -5.51 2.86 17.00
C ASP A 105 -6.40 1.75 17.56
N SER A 106 -6.06 0.49 17.28
CA SER A 106 -6.67 -0.67 17.96
C SER A 106 -6.29 -0.77 19.44
N ASP A 107 -5.31 -0.01 19.93
CA ASP A 107 -5.00 0.10 21.38
C ASP A 107 -6.09 0.89 22.13
N TRP A 108 -7.12 1.43 21.45
CA TRP A 108 -8.35 1.92 22.07
C TRP A 108 -9.30 0.76 22.38
N VAL A 109 -8.95 -0.06 23.36
CA VAL A 109 -9.92 -0.74 24.22
C VAL A 109 -9.58 -0.31 25.64
N PRO A 110 -10.33 0.63 26.25
CA PRO A 110 -10.23 0.85 27.67
C PRO A 110 -10.67 -0.43 28.37
N SER A 111 -9.71 -1.17 28.92
CA SER A 111 -9.93 -2.04 30.09
C SER A 111 -11.22 -2.86 30.10
N LEU A 112 -11.26 -3.98 29.38
CA LEU A 112 -12.00 -5.16 29.81
C LEU A 112 -11.05 -6.36 29.89
N GLY A 113 -10.04 -6.24 30.75
CA GLY A 113 -9.46 -7.34 31.55
C GLY A 113 -9.08 -8.67 30.89
N THR A 114 -8.98 -8.77 29.56
CA THR A 114 -8.74 -10.05 28.89
C THR A 114 -7.31 -10.09 28.34
N PRO A 115 -6.49 -11.05 28.78
CA PRO A 115 -5.13 -11.23 28.28
C PRO A 115 -5.13 -11.53 26.78
N THR A 116 -4.33 -10.77 26.05
CA THR A 116 -3.54 -11.17 24.88
C THR A 116 -3.99 -12.46 24.18
N ALA A 117 -4.57 -12.32 22.98
CA ALA A 117 -4.54 -13.40 22.01
C ALA A 117 -3.10 -13.92 21.89
N ALA A 118 -2.92 -15.24 21.97
CA ALA A 118 -1.64 -15.95 22.02
C ALA A 118 -0.65 -15.65 20.85
N ASN A 119 -1.05 -14.82 19.89
CA ASN A 119 -0.26 -14.44 18.72
C ASN A 119 0.15 -12.95 18.71
N GLY A 120 -0.06 -12.20 19.80
CA GLY A 120 0.49 -10.84 19.97
C GLY A 120 -0.09 -9.76 19.04
N TYR A 121 -1.18 -10.03 18.32
CA TYR A 121 -1.94 -9.04 17.59
C TYR A 121 -3.19 -8.69 18.38
N PRO A 122 -3.42 -7.40 18.74
CA PRO A 122 -4.71 -7.00 19.26
C PRO A 122 -5.79 -7.29 18.20
N PRO A 123 -6.99 -7.74 18.61
CA PRO A 123 -8.12 -7.80 17.71
C PRO A 123 -8.29 -6.41 17.09
N GLY A 124 -8.24 -6.33 15.76
CA GLY A 124 -8.57 -5.07 15.07
C GLY A 124 -10.01 -4.67 15.39
N PRO A 125 -10.36 -3.38 15.29
CA PRO A 125 -11.68 -2.90 15.68
C PRO A 125 -12.76 -3.68 14.92
N ASP A 126 -13.47 -4.55 15.63
CA ASP A 126 -14.68 -5.19 15.17
C ASP A 126 -15.87 -4.29 15.54
N ASN A 127 -16.55 -3.80 14.50
CA ASN A 127 -17.88 -3.19 14.42
C ASN A 127 -18.33 -2.11 15.43
N THR A 128 -17.56 -1.83 16.49
CA THR A 128 -17.80 -0.80 17.50
C THR A 128 -16.85 0.37 17.30
N ASP A 129 -16.63 0.74 16.03
CA ASP A 129 -15.80 1.87 15.66
C ASP A 129 -16.26 3.11 16.45
N HIS A 130 -15.37 3.62 17.29
CA HIS A 130 -15.59 4.90 17.93
C HIS A 130 -15.77 5.95 16.85
N VAL A 131 -16.80 6.79 16.97
CA VAL A 131 -17.12 7.85 16.00
C VAL A 131 -15.87 8.62 15.55
N ALA A 132 -14.97 8.94 16.50
CA ALA A 132 -13.71 9.63 16.21
C ALA A 132 -12.70 8.82 15.35
N SER A 133 -12.67 7.49 15.47
CA SER A 133 -11.85 6.59 14.64
C SER A 133 -12.38 6.51 13.21
N TYR A 134 -13.69 6.59 13.07
CA TYR A 134 -14.37 6.60 11.77
C TYR A 134 -14.21 7.95 11.07
N SER A 135 -14.43 9.07 11.77
CA SER A 135 -14.19 10.41 11.22
C SER A 135 -12.73 10.59 10.78
N ALA A 136 -11.77 10.14 11.59
CA ALA A 136 -10.35 10.17 11.18
C ALA A 136 -10.09 9.32 9.92
N PHE A 137 -10.79 8.21 9.73
CA PHE A 137 -10.67 7.41 8.51
C PHE A 137 -11.24 8.12 7.28
N GLU A 138 -12.43 8.72 7.40
CA GLU A 138 -13.03 9.51 6.32
C GLU A 138 -12.09 10.64 5.92
N GLU A 139 -11.65 11.46 6.88
CA GLU A 139 -10.79 12.63 6.62
C GLU A 139 -9.40 12.27 6.08
N ARG A 140 -8.81 11.17 6.54
CA ARG A 140 -7.40 10.84 6.26
C ARG A 140 -7.24 9.84 5.12
N ILE A 141 -8.30 9.13 4.76
CA ILE A 141 -8.32 8.23 3.60
C ILE A 141 -9.27 8.73 2.55
N ILE A 142 -10.57 8.82 2.85
CA ILE A 142 -11.61 9.08 1.84
C ILE A 142 -11.45 10.47 1.22
N ASP A 143 -11.34 11.52 2.04
CA ASP A 143 -11.14 12.89 1.56
C ASP A 143 -9.78 13.04 0.85
N ALA A 144 -8.78 12.29 1.33
CA ALA A 144 -7.47 12.18 0.69
C ALA A 144 -7.51 11.47 -0.68
N LEU A 145 -8.62 10.86 -1.11
CA LEU A 145 -8.75 10.36 -2.48
C LEU A 145 -9.16 11.47 -3.46
N SER A 146 -9.89 12.49 -3.01
CA SER A 146 -10.68 13.42 -3.85
C SER A 146 -10.28 14.90 -3.76
N GLU A 147 -9.09 15.22 -3.25
CA GLU A 147 -8.58 16.60 -3.01
C GLU A 147 -9.35 17.38 -1.94
N GLN A 148 -10.21 16.72 -1.19
CA GLN A 148 -10.94 17.38 -0.12
C GLN A 148 -10.02 17.48 1.09
N GLU A 149 -9.74 18.71 1.53
CA GLU A 149 -9.17 18.93 2.86
C GLU A 149 -10.33 19.05 3.86
N PRO A 150 -10.26 18.34 5.00
CA PRO A 150 -11.31 18.41 6.00
C PRO A 150 -11.36 19.80 6.65
N ALA A 151 -12.54 20.42 6.65
CA ALA A 151 -12.77 21.70 7.31
C ALA A 151 -12.80 21.51 8.84
N GLY A 152 -11.64 21.65 9.47
CA GLY A 152 -11.47 21.43 10.91
C GLY A 152 -11.22 19.96 11.23
N PRO A 153 -10.01 19.45 10.93
CA PRO A 153 -9.74 18.02 11.02
C PRO A 153 -9.95 17.47 12.43
N THR A 154 -10.53 16.28 12.50
CA THR A 154 -10.75 15.54 13.73
C THR A 154 -9.40 15.20 14.37
N MET A 155 -9.21 15.70 15.59
CA MET A 155 -8.17 15.20 16.47
C MET A 155 -8.47 13.75 16.82
N GLN A 156 -7.58 12.85 16.43
CA GLN A 156 -7.69 11.46 16.84
C GLN A 156 -7.35 11.36 18.32
N ARG A 157 -8.36 11.09 19.15
CA ARG A 157 -8.20 10.94 20.59
C ARG A 157 -7.68 9.54 20.92
N GLY A 158 -6.48 9.46 21.51
CA GLY A 158 -5.85 8.23 22.00
C GLY A 158 -4.97 8.52 23.22
N ARG A 159 -4.09 7.58 23.61
CA ARG A 159 -3.09 7.82 24.69
C ARG A 159 -2.22 9.06 24.42
N LYS A 160 -2.03 9.40 23.14
CA LYS A 160 -1.50 10.67 22.66
C LYS A 160 -2.42 11.16 21.54
N PRO A 161 -3.09 12.32 21.69
CA PRO A 161 -3.80 12.93 20.57
C PRO A 161 -2.86 13.05 19.36
N LYS A 162 -3.36 12.69 18.18
CA LYS A 162 -2.63 12.91 16.93
C LYS A 162 -3.30 14.03 16.16
N ASP A 163 -2.53 15.09 15.95
CA ASP A 163 -2.89 16.16 15.05
C ASP A 163 -3.03 15.61 13.64
N TYR A 164 -3.83 16.30 12.83
CA TYR A 164 -3.93 15.98 11.43
C TYR A 164 -2.64 16.37 10.71
N ILE A 165 -2.09 15.38 10.01
CA ILE A 165 -0.96 15.49 9.09
C ILE A 165 -1.52 15.42 7.67
N MET A 166 -1.30 16.49 6.91
CA MET A 166 -1.76 16.59 5.52
C MET A 166 -1.12 15.48 4.65
N PRO A 167 -1.89 14.75 3.84
CA PRO A 167 -1.36 13.77 2.89
C PRO A 167 -0.37 14.39 1.91
N GLU A 168 0.68 13.66 1.56
CA GLU A 168 1.64 14.05 0.54
C GLU A 168 1.21 13.54 -0.85
N GLY A 169 1.50 14.32 -1.89
CA GLY A 169 1.26 13.96 -3.29
C GLY A 169 -0.17 14.25 -3.77
N PRO A 170 -0.49 13.96 -5.03
CA PRO A 170 -1.77 14.37 -5.62
C PRO A 170 -2.93 13.42 -5.26
N PRO A 171 -4.18 13.93 -5.27
CA PRO A 171 -5.40 13.11 -5.27
C PRO A 171 -5.52 12.30 -6.57
N ILE A 172 -6.54 11.44 -6.66
CA ILE A 172 -6.83 10.72 -7.89
C ILE A 172 -7.33 11.71 -8.95
N GLN A 173 -6.62 11.82 -10.07
CA GLN A 173 -7.10 12.56 -11.23
C GLN A 173 -8.02 11.67 -12.07
N ALA A 174 -9.33 11.73 -11.82
CA ALA A 174 -10.34 10.85 -12.42
C ALA A 174 -10.24 10.76 -13.94
N ASN A 175 -9.91 11.88 -14.61
CA ASN A 175 -9.74 11.95 -16.05
C ASN A 175 -8.65 11.02 -16.60
N LEU A 176 -7.75 10.46 -15.79
CA LEU A 176 -6.72 9.47 -16.15
C LEU A 176 -7.15 8.00 -15.99
N PHE A 177 -8.31 7.75 -15.38
CA PHE A 177 -8.75 6.40 -15.00
C PHE A 177 -10.22 6.10 -15.33
N ASN A 178 -10.97 7.05 -15.91
CA ASN A 178 -12.41 6.93 -16.13
C ASN A 178 -12.85 6.67 -17.58
N ARG A 179 -11.95 6.59 -18.57
CA ARG A 179 -12.35 6.37 -19.96
C ARG A 179 -12.86 4.95 -20.17
N PRO A 180 -13.88 4.72 -21.03
CA PRO A 180 -14.45 3.39 -21.30
C PRO A 180 -13.40 2.30 -21.56
N ASP A 181 -12.37 2.64 -22.31
CA ASP A 181 -11.29 1.77 -22.80
C ASP A 181 -10.05 1.70 -21.88
N ASP A 182 -10.06 2.36 -20.73
CA ASP A 182 -8.91 2.41 -19.82
C ASP A 182 -8.54 1.06 -19.20
N GLY A 183 -9.47 0.09 -19.21
CA GLY A 183 -9.26 -1.19 -18.52
C GLY A 183 -8.87 -1.02 -17.05
N THR A 184 -9.43 -0.01 -16.38
CA THR A 184 -9.01 0.42 -15.04
C THR A 184 -9.13 -0.70 -14.02
N MET A 185 -8.04 -0.94 -13.29
CA MET A 185 -7.92 -1.93 -12.23
C MET A 185 -7.57 -1.27 -10.90
N LEU A 186 -8.22 -1.72 -9.83
CA LEU A 186 -8.00 -1.29 -8.46
C LEU A 186 -7.47 -2.47 -7.64
N PHE A 187 -6.27 -2.32 -7.09
CA PHE A 187 -5.63 -3.28 -6.20
C PHE A 187 -5.59 -2.73 -4.78
N VAL A 188 -6.13 -3.46 -3.82
CA VAL A 188 -6.09 -3.10 -2.40
C VAL A 188 -5.35 -4.16 -1.61
N MET A 189 -4.20 -3.79 -1.05
CA MET A 189 -3.42 -4.61 -0.12
C MET A 189 -3.62 -4.10 1.30
N SER A 190 -4.25 -4.89 2.15
CA SER A 190 -4.60 -4.52 3.53
C SER A 190 -4.28 -5.68 4.46
N PRO A 191 -3.93 -5.44 5.75
CA PRO A 191 -3.55 -6.51 6.65
C PRO A 191 -4.71 -7.49 6.88
N ARG A 192 -4.35 -8.76 7.12
CA ARG A 192 -5.22 -9.81 7.64
C ARG A 192 -5.53 -9.59 9.10
N LYS A 193 -6.66 -10.12 9.58
CA LYS A 193 -7.00 -10.14 11.01
C LYS A 193 -5.96 -10.89 11.85
N SER A 194 -5.45 -12.01 11.34
CA SER A 194 -4.39 -12.78 12.00
C SER A 194 -3.69 -13.73 11.02
N SER A 195 -2.66 -14.44 11.49
CA SER A 195 -2.01 -15.50 10.72
C SER A 195 -2.92 -16.68 10.35
N ARG A 196 -4.06 -16.85 11.04
CA ARG A 196 -5.02 -17.93 10.82
C ARG A 196 -6.31 -17.46 10.13
N ASP A 197 -6.49 -16.16 9.95
CA ASP A 197 -7.71 -15.56 9.39
C ASP A 197 -7.35 -14.64 8.23
N ASN A 198 -7.66 -15.08 7.01
CA ASN A 198 -7.34 -14.36 5.78
C ASN A 198 -8.30 -13.19 5.49
N ARG A 199 -9.31 -12.94 6.34
CA ARG A 199 -10.14 -11.73 6.20
C ARG A 199 -9.32 -10.48 6.52
N PHE A 200 -9.67 -9.37 5.88
CA PHE A 200 -9.08 -8.08 6.19
C PHE A 200 -9.31 -7.69 7.65
N ARG A 201 -8.27 -7.15 8.28
CA ARG A 201 -8.35 -6.46 9.57
C ARG A 201 -9.35 -5.30 9.49
N TYR A 202 -9.34 -4.55 8.39
CA TYR A 202 -10.24 -3.42 8.15
C TYR A 202 -11.41 -3.80 7.24
N SER A 203 -12.12 -4.88 7.58
CA SER A 203 -13.16 -5.47 6.72
C SER A 203 -14.29 -4.52 6.34
N ASN A 204 -14.58 -3.51 7.17
CA ASN A 204 -15.64 -2.52 6.90
C ASN A 204 -15.12 -1.28 6.16
N ARG A 205 -13.81 -1.02 6.17
CA ARG A 205 -13.21 0.20 5.63
C ARG A 205 -12.65 -0.01 4.23
N VAL A 206 -12.15 -1.21 3.92
CA VAL A 206 -11.71 -1.56 2.55
C VAL A 206 -12.85 -1.36 1.53
N PRO A 207 -14.09 -1.83 1.77
CA PRO A 207 -15.21 -1.52 0.87
C PRO A 207 -15.45 -0.02 0.68
N LEU A 208 -15.39 0.77 1.75
CA LEU A 208 -15.59 2.23 1.66
C LEU A 208 -14.53 2.94 0.80
N ILE A 209 -13.28 2.48 0.85
CA ILE A 209 -12.23 2.97 -0.06
C ILE A 209 -12.60 2.66 -1.51
N MET A 210 -13.08 1.44 -1.77
CA MET A 210 -13.42 0.99 -3.12
C MET A 210 -14.65 1.73 -3.68
N ASP A 211 -15.64 1.99 -2.83
CA ASP A 211 -16.84 2.76 -3.16
C ASP A 211 -16.46 4.23 -3.44
N ALA A 212 -15.64 4.85 -2.59
CA ALA A 212 -15.17 6.22 -2.82
C ALA A 212 -14.38 6.37 -4.13
N ILE A 213 -13.52 5.40 -4.47
CA ILE A 213 -12.84 5.38 -5.77
C ILE A 213 -13.85 5.21 -6.91
N THR A 214 -14.84 4.34 -6.76
CA THR A 214 -15.91 4.17 -7.75
C THR A 214 -16.65 5.47 -8.01
N ASP A 215 -16.98 6.23 -6.95
CA ASP A 215 -17.63 7.53 -7.03
C ASP A 215 -16.75 8.57 -7.74
N ILE A 216 -15.47 8.65 -7.39
CA ILE A 216 -14.49 9.55 -8.05
C ILE A 216 -14.38 9.25 -9.54
N LEU A 217 -14.37 7.97 -9.93
CA LEU A 217 -14.24 7.56 -11.32
C LEU A 217 -15.56 7.66 -12.11
N GLY A 218 -16.71 7.72 -11.43
CA GLY A 218 -18.02 7.60 -12.04
C GLY A 218 -18.28 6.22 -12.67
N ARG A 219 -17.44 5.23 -12.36
CA ARG A 219 -17.53 3.84 -12.84
C ARG A 219 -16.74 2.90 -11.95
N ARG A 220 -17.18 1.65 -11.86
CA ARG A 220 -16.51 0.63 -11.06
C ARG A 220 -15.29 0.06 -11.80
N PRO A 221 -14.08 0.13 -11.23
CA PRO A 221 -12.89 -0.54 -11.79
C PRO A 221 -12.96 -2.07 -11.57
N VAL A 222 -12.05 -2.81 -12.21
CA VAL A 222 -11.85 -4.22 -11.89
C VAL A 222 -11.05 -4.34 -10.59
N GLU A 223 -11.60 -5.02 -9.60
CA GLU A 223 -11.06 -5.00 -8.23
C GLU A 223 -10.28 -6.26 -7.88
N TYR A 224 -9.12 -6.08 -7.26
CA TYR A 224 -8.26 -7.14 -6.74
C TYR A 224 -7.94 -6.86 -5.26
N MET A 225 -8.28 -7.83 -4.42
CA MET A 225 -8.10 -7.74 -2.97
C MET A 225 -6.94 -8.63 -2.52
N PHE A 226 -5.99 -8.06 -1.81
CA PHE A 226 -4.79 -8.76 -1.33
C PHE A 226 -4.63 -8.65 0.20
N PRO A 227 -5.23 -9.57 0.96
CA PRO A 227 -4.99 -9.64 2.40
C PRO A 227 -3.55 -10.12 2.67
N TYR A 228 -2.76 -9.37 3.43
CA TYR A 228 -1.36 -9.71 3.75
C TYR A 228 -1.13 -9.95 5.24
N LEU A 229 -0.05 -10.67 5.59
CA LEU A 229 0.30 -10.89 7.00
C LEU A 229 1.19 -9.74 7.49
N PRO A 230 0.68 -8.77 8.29
CA PRO A 230 1.47 -7.62 8.72
C PRO A 230 2.72 -8.03 9.49
N LEU A 231 3.78 -7.22 9.41
CA LEU A 231 4.97 -7.36 10.26
C LEU A 231 4.69 -6.84 11.67
N ASN A 232 5.00 -7.63 12.71
CA ASN A 232 4.93 -7.17 14.09
C ASN A 232 6.24 -6.49 14.47
N MET A 233 6.31 -5.18 14.27
CA MET A 233 7.53 -4.41 14.57
C MET A 233 7.87 -4.36 16.08
N ARG A 234 7.00 -4.85 16.98
CA ARG A 234 7.33 -5.03 18.40
C ARG A 234 8.13 -6.32 18.64
N VAL A 235 8.04 -7.30 17.75
CA VAL A 235 8.77 -8.57 17.82
C VAL A 235 10.10 -8.47 17.06
N ARG A 236 11.22 -8.76 17.72
CA ARG A 236 12.57 -8.68 17.14
C ARG A 236 12.69 -9.45 15.81
N ARG A 237 12.21 -10.69 15.78
CA ARG A 237 12.22 -11.53 14.58
C ARG A 237 11.51 -10.87 13.40
N ASP A 238 10.35 -10.25 13.62
CA ASP A 238 9.61 -9.59 12.55
C ASP A 238 10.27 -8.27 12.12
N ARG A 239 10.90 -7.53 13.04
CA ARG A 239 11.73 -6.36 12.66
C ARG A 239 12.90 -6.75 11.78
N GLU A 240 13.59 -7.84 12.11
CA GLU A 240 14.70 -8.35 11.30
C GLU A 240 14.23 -8.78 9.91
N LEU A 241 12.96 -9.20 9.75
CA LEU A 241 12.39 -9.55 8.45
C LEU A 241 11.96 -8.34 7.60
N ALA A 242 11.81 -7.15 8.19
CA ALA A 242 11.45 -5.95 7.44
C ALA A 242 12.57 -5.60 6.44
N GLY A 243 12.22 -5.45 5.15
CA GLY A 243 13.17 -5.25 4.05
C GLY A 243 13.93 -6.52 3.62
N GLN A 244 14.05 -7.54 4.47
CA GLN A 244 14.76 -8.79 4.14
C GLN A 244 13.90 -9.85 3.46
N ASN A 245 12.57 -9.68 3.42
CA ASN A 245 11.69 -10.60 2.73
C ASN A 245 10.56 -9.86 2.00
N LYS A 246 9.76 -10.63 1.25
CA LYS A 246 8.65 -10.08 0.45
C LYS A 246 7.47 -9.62 1.32
N ARG A 247 7.44 -9.89 2.62
CA ARG A 247 6.26 -9.68 3.47
C ARG A 247 6.01 -8.18 3.66
N GLY A 248 4.76 -7.76 3.47
CA GLY A 248 4.41 -6.35 3.49
C GLY A 248 5.11 -5.51 2.41
N HIS A 249 5.53 -6.13 1.30
CA HIS A 249 6.11 -5.41 0.16
C HIS A 249 5.06 -5.15 -0.92
N ALA A 250 5.01 -3.90 -1.38
CA ALA A 250 4.25 -3.45 -2.53
C ALA A 250 5.14 -2.64 -3.48
N LEU A 251 5.28 -3.11 -4.72
CA LEU A 251 6.12 -2.47 -5.75
C LEU A 251 5.39 -2.42 -7.09
N PHE A 252 5.32 -1.23 -7.67
CA PHE A 252 4.85 -1.01 -9.03
C PHE A 252 6.04 -0.60 -9.91
N GLN A 253 6.11 -1.18 -11.11
CA GLN A 253 7.17 -0.93 -12.08
C GLN A 253 6.54 -0.75 -13.47
N TYR A 254 6.98 0.30 -14.17
CA TYR A 254 6.59 0.60 -15.53
C TYR A 254 7.81 0.59 -16.45
N ASP A 255 7.68 -0.10 -17.58
CA ASP A 255 8.71 -0.21 -18.61
C ASP A 255 8.13 0.24 -19.97
N PRO A 256 8.69 1.27 -20.63
CA PRO A 256 8.27 1.67 -21.96
C PRO A 256 8.63 0.64 -23.06
N ASP A 257 9.47 -0.35 -22.76
CA ASP A 257 9.91 -1.41 -23.69
C ASP A 257 9.89 -2.80 -23.01
N ALA A 258 8.76 -3.13 -22.39
CA ALA A 258 8.60 -4.31 -21.53
C ALA A 258 8.81 -5.66 -22.24
N ASP A 259 8.71 -5.70 -23.58
CA ASP A 259 8.95 -6.90 -24.39
C ASP A 259 10.22 -6.83 -25.25
N GLY A 260 10.98 -5.72 -25.20
CA GLY A 260 12.14 -5.48 -26.05
C GLY A 260 11.81 -5.22 -27.53
N ALA A 261 10.53 -5.04 -27.87
CA ALA A 261 10.03 -4.76 -29.21
C ALA A 261 9.20 -3.46 -29.27
N GLY A 262 9.30 -2.62 -28.24
CA GLY A 262 8.60 -1.34 -28.10
C GLY A 262 7.24 -1.44 -27.43
N THR A 263 6.81 -2.61 -26.94
CA THR A 263 5.55 -2.73 -26.21
C THR A 263 5.74 -2.25 -24.78
N ARG A 264 5.07 -1.15 -24.47
CA ARG A 264 5.02 -0.61 -23.10
C ARG A 264 4.28 -1.57 -22.18
N GLY A 265 4.71 -1.70 -20.94
CA GLY A 265 4.08 -2.58 -19.96
C GLY A 265 4.34 -2.17 -18.52
N TRP A 266 3.60 -2.78 -17.61
CA TRP A 266 3.79 -2.59 -16.18
C TRP A 266 3.66 -3.91 -15.44
N ARG A 267 4.22 -3.95 -14.23
CA ARG A 267 3.97 -5.01 -13.25
C ARG A 267 3.73 -4.44 -11.86
N LEU A 268 2.86 -5.11 -11.11
CA LEU A 268 2.58 -4.85 -9.70
C LEU A 268 2.95 -6.09 -8.90
N ILE A 269 3.72 -5.93 -7.83
CA ILE A 269 4.21 -7.02 -6.98
C ILE A 269 3.72 -6.78 -5.55
N TYR A 270 2.85 -7.65 -5.03
CA TYR A 270 2.45 -7.69 -3.62
C TYR A 270 2.89 -9.01 -2.99
N GLU A 271 3.75 -8.95 -1.99
CA GLU A 271 4.38 -10.11 -1.33
C GLU A 271 4.92 -11.19 -2.30
N GLY A 272 5.42 -10.78 -3.46
CA GLY A 272 5.95 -11.67 -4.49
C GLY A 272 4.89 -12.27 -5.42
N ARG A 273 3.61 -11.96 -5.25
CA ARG A 273 2.59 -12.19 -6.29
C ARG A 273 2.62 -11.05 -7.27
N GLU A 274 2.51 -11.39 -8.54
CA GLU A 274 2.70 -10.44 -9.62
C GLU A 274 1.47 -10.35 -10.52
N TRP A 275 1.12 -9.12 -10.88
CA TRP A 275 0.18 -8.79 -11.95
C TRP A 275 0.91 -8.01 -13.02
N ARG A 276 0.59 -8.28 -14.29
CA ARG A 276 1.18 -7.59 -15.44
C ARG A 276 0.10 -7.02 -16.33
N GLY A 277 0.42 -5.91 -17.00
CA GLY A 277 -0.38 -5.39 -18.09
C GLY A 277 0.51 -4.85 -19.22
N PHE A 278 0.10 -5.09 -20.45
CA PHE A 278 0.71 -4.51 -21.64
C PHE A 278 -0.17 -3.39 -22.19
N LEU A 279 0.47 -2.32 -22.64
CA LEU A 279 -0.16 -1.08 -23.10
C LEU A 279 0.02 -0.96 -24.62
N THR A 280 -0.94 -1.51 -25.35
CA THR A 280 -1.02 -1.38 -26.81
C THR A 280 -1.56 -0.03 -27.29
#